data_AF-Q7MFK7-F1
#
_entry.id   AF-Q7MFK7-F1
#
_cell.length_a   1.000
_cell.length_b   1.000
_cell.length_c   1.000
_cell.angle_alpha   90.00
_cell.angle_beta   90.00
_cell.angle_gamma   90.00
#
_symmetry.space_group_name_H-M   'P 1'
#
loop_
_entity.id
_entity.type
_entity.pdbx_description
1 polymer ?
#
loop_
_entity_poly.entity_id
_entity_poly.type
_entity_poly.pdbx_seq_one_letter_code
_entity_poly.pdbx_strand_id
1 'polypeptide(L)'
;MSNPITKLLHLKHETQRWNEKCHALGITLKLFVSCPSQSLVLTFVHTPTKEYIMDTRIQFRVDEETKRLAQQMAESQGRTLSDACRELTEQLAEQQRKTLSHDAWLTEQVNLAFEKFDSGKSVFIEHQTAKSRMEERKARIRNRGKQ
;
A
#
# COMPACT_ATOMS: atom_id res chain seq x y z
N MET A 1 15.28 -43.82 -29.64
CA MET A 1 14.55 -44.51 -28.55
C MET A 1 14.95 -43.88 -27.23
N SER A 2 14.20 -42.90 -26.75
CA SER A 2 14.60 -42.09 -25.58
C SER A 2 14.21 -42.79 -24.28
N ASN A 3 15.21 -43.01 -23.43
CA ASN A 3 15.13 -43.81 -22.20
C ASN A 3 14.09 -43.24 -21.22
N PRO A 4 13.14 -44.03 -20.68
CA PRO A 4 12.07 -43.56 -19.80
C PRO A 4 12.56 -42.86 -18.52
N ILE A 5 13.81 -43.11 -18.09
CA ILE A 5 14.41 -42.51 -16.89
C ILE A 5 14.69 -41.01 -17.09
N THR A 6 15.08 -40.56 -18.28
CA THR A 6 15.38 -39.14 -18.54
C THR A 6 14.11 -38.29 -18.58
N LYS A 7 12.98 -38.85 -19.05
CA LYS A 7 11.67 -38.17 -18.97
C LYS A 7 11.21 -37.98 -17.52
N LEU A 8 11.45 -38.96 -16.66
CA LEU A 8 11.08 -38.91 -15.25
C LEU A 8 11.89 -37.86 -14.47
N LEU A 9 13.17 -37.70 -14.80
CA LEU A 9 14.03 -36.67 -14.22
C LEU A 9 13.65 -35.26 -14.69
N HIS A 10 13.29 -35.10 -15.96
CA HIS A 10 12.84 -33.81 -16.49
C HIS A 10 11.53 -33.34 -15.83
N LEU A 11 10.56 -34.25 -15.66
CA LEU A 11 9.30 -33.97 -14.99
C LEU A 11 9.50 -33.55 -13.52
N LYS A 12 10.45 -34.17 -12.82
CA LYS A 12 10.80 -33.81 -11.43
C LYS A 12 11.43 -32.42 -11.34
N HIS A 13 12.23 -32.03 -12.33
CA HIS A 13 12.87 -30.71 -12.32
C HIS A 13 11.88 -29.58 -12.63
N GLU A 14 10.91 -29.82 -13.52
CA GLU A 14 9.83 -28.86 -13.80
C GLU A 14 8.87 -28.68 -12.62
N THR A 15 8.56 -29.76 -11.89
CA THR A 15 7.71 -29.70 -10.69
C THR A 15 8.36 -28.94 -9.53
N GLN A 16 9.67 -29.05 -9.34
CA GLN A 16 10.41 -28.25 -8.34
C GLN A 16 10.37 -26.75 -8.69
N ARG A 17 10.60 -26.40 -9.96
CA ARG A 17 10.57 -25.01 -10.43
C ARG A 17 9.20 -24.36 -10.27
N TRP A 18 8.13 -25.14 -10.45
CA TRP A 18 6.77 -24.66 -10.24
C TRP A 18 6.48 -24.41 -8.76
N ASN A 19 6.96 -25.30 -7.89
CA ASN A 19 6.80 -25.17 -6.44
C ASN A 19 7.52 -23.93 -5.89
N GLU A 20 8.74 -23.62 -6.38
CA GLU A 20 9.47 -22.41 -6.02
C GLU A 20 8.76 -21.13 -6.47
N LYS A 21 8.20 -21.13 -7.69
CA LYS A 21 7.39 -20.00 -8.19
C LYS A 21 6.10 -19.81 -7.39
N CYS A 22 5.44 -20.88 -6.97
CA CYS A 22 4.27 -20.80 -6.10
C CYS A 22 4.63 -20.24 -4.71
N HIS A 23 5.78 -20.63 -4.16
CA HIS A 23 6.25 -20.11 -2.87
C HIS A 23 6.61 -18.62 -2.94
N ALA A 24 7.18 -18.16 -4.06
CA ALA A 24 7.44 -16.73 -4.30
C ALA A 24 6.16 -15.90 -4.44
N LEU A 25 5.03 -16.53 -4.80
CA LEU A 25 3.71 -15.92 -4.89
C LEU A 25 2.86 -16.14 -3.63
N GLY A 26 3.40 -16.75 -2.57
CA GLY A 26 2.68 -17.01 -1.31
C GLY A 26 1.64 -18.13 -1.38
N ILE A 27 1.65 -18.95 -2.43
CA ILE A 27 0.67 -20.02 -2.67
C ILE A 27 1.19 -21.32 -2.05
N THR A 28 0.57 -21.77 -0.95
CA THR A 28 0.86 -23.08 -0.35
C THR A 28 -0.04 -24.16 -0.94
N LEU A 29 0.46 -24.97 -1.89
CA LEU A 29 -0.25 -26.16 -2.34
C LEU A 29 -0.17 -27.26 -1.27
N LYS A 30 -1.25 -27.44 -0.49
CA LYS A 30 -1.44 -28.65 0.33
C LYS A 30 -2.43 -29.58 -0.37
N LEU A 31 -1.95 -30.79 -0.64
CA LEU A 31 -2.60 -31.99 -1.20
C LEU A 31 -2.76 -32.05 -2.72
N PHE A 32 -1.88 -32.86 -3.31
CA PHE A 32 -2.08 -33.50 -4.62
C PHE A 32 -2.89 -34.79 -4.39
N VAL A 33 -4.22 -34.73 -4.53
CA VAL A 33 -5.03 -35.95 -4.62
C VAL A 33 -4.97 -36.43 -6.06
N SER A 34 -4.32 -37.56 -6.29
CA SER A 34 -4.27 -38.23 -7.59
C SER A 34 -5.66 -38.76 -7.95
N CYS A 35 -6.29 -38.17 -8.97
CA CYS A 35 -7.53 -38.67 -9.57
C CYS A 35 -7.23 -39.08 -11.02
N PRO A 36 -7.29 -40.37 -11.38
CA PRO A 36 -7.03 -40.84 -12.74
C PRO A 36 -8.36 -40.85 -13.52
N SER A 37 -8.85 -39.70 -13.96
CA SER A 37 -9.84 -39.66 -15.03
C SER A 37 -9.73 -38.36 -15.82
N GLN A 38 -9.74 -38.50 -17.14
CA GLN A 38 -9.53 -37.46 -18.14
C GLN A 38 -10.60 -36.36 -18.04
N SER A 39 -10.27 -35.24 -17.39
CA SER A 39 -10.67 -33.87 -17.74
C SER A 39 -10.15 -32.92 -16.67
N LEU A 40 -9.03 -32.26 -16.95
CA LEU A 40 -8.35 -31.36 -16.02
C LEU A 40 -9.01 -29.97 -16.09
N VAL A 41 -10.17 -29.83 -15.44
CA VAL A 41 -10.73 -28.50 -15.15
C VAL A 41 -10.08 -28.02 -13.85
N LEU A 42 -9.18 -27.05 -13.95
CA LEU A 42 -8.45 -26.51 -12.81
C LEU A 42 -9.35 -25.55 -12.03
N THR A 43 -10.26 -26.09 -11.22
CA THR A 43 -11.09 -25.28 -10.32
C THR A 43 -10.21 -24.79 -9.17
N PHE A 44 -9.71 -23.56 -9.29
CA PHE A 44 -9.08 -22.83 -8.20
C PHE A 44 -10.14 -22.47 -7.16
N VAL A 45 -10.28 -23.28 -6.12
CA VAL A 45 -10.95 -22.85 -4.89
C VAL A 45 -9.98 -21.91 -4.19
N HIS A 46 -10.17 -20.60 -4.40
CA HIS A 46 -9.47 -19.57 -3.65
C HIS A 46 -10.00 -19.60 -2.22
N THR A 47 -9.40 -20.43 -1.37
CA THR A 47 -9.58 -20.29 0.08
C THR A 47 -8.91 -18.97 0.47
N PRO A 48 -9.62 -17.98 1.02
CA PRO A 48 -8.99 -16.76 1.50
C PRO A 48 -7.94 -17.16 2.53
N THR A 49 -6.68 -16.93 2.17
CA THR A 49 -5.53 -17.11 3.04
C THR A 49 -5.78 -16.26 4.27
N LYS A 50 -5.89 -16.96 5.40
CA LYS A 50 -5.67 -16.46 6.75
C LYS A 50 -4.79 -15.21 6.70
N GLU A 51 -5.32 -14.10 7.18
CA GLU A 51 -4.59 -12.86 7.42
C GLU A 51 -3.41 -13.19 8.34
N TYR A 52 -2.25 -13.48 7.73
CA TYR A 52 -1.00 -13.55 8.45
C TYR A 52 -0.66 -12.11 8.78
N ILE A 53 -1.09 -11.66 9.96
CA ILE A 53 -0.60 -10.42 10.56
C ILE A 53 0.91 -10.61 10.70
N MET A 54 1.66 -10.02 9.76
CA MET A 54 3.11 -9.92 9.87
C MET A 54 3.41 -8.95 11.02
N ASP A 55 3.45 -9.47 12.25
CA ASP A 55 3.80 -8.67 13.43
C ASP A 55 5.29 -8.31 13.37
N THR A 56 5.58 -7.20 12.71
CA THR A 56 6.93 -6.62 12.68
C THR A 56 7.20 -5.99 14.04
N ARG A 57 8.08 -6.62 14.82
CA ARG A 57 8.41 -6.15 16.18
C ARG A 57 9.50 -5.08 16.14
N ILE A 58 9.21 -3.91 16.71
CA ILE A 58 10.16 -2.80 16.87
C ILE A 58 10.64 -2.78 18.34
N GLN A 59 11.95 -2.66 18.55
CA GLN A 59 12.55 -2.51 19.89
C GLN A 59 13.18 -1.12 20.02
N PHE A 60 12.79 -0.39 21.06
CA PHE A 60 13.35 0.92 21.39
C PHE A 60 14.30 0.80 22.57
N ARG A 61 15.42 1.53 22.53
CA ARG A 61 16.26 1.77 23.70
C ARG A 61 15.86 3.13 24.28
N VAL A 62 15.47 3.14 25.54
CA VAL A 62 15.05 4.34 26.27
C VAL A 62 15.65 4.29 27.67
N ASP A 63 15.91 5.45 28.25
CA ASP A 63 16.36 5.56 29.64
C ASP A 63 15.27 5.08 30.60
N GLU A 64 15.67 4.49 31.72
CA GLU A 64 14.75 3.87 32.68
C GLU A 64 13.78 4.90 33.29
N GLU A 65 14.25 6.13 33.54
CA GLU A 65 13.41 7.22 34.04
C GLU A 65 12.33 7.61 33.02
N THR A 66 12.72 7.77 31.75
CA THR A 66 11.79 8.10 30.66
C THR A 66 10.74 7.02 30.48
N LYS A 67 11.15 5.74 30.54
CA LYS A 67 10.22 4.60 30.50
C LYS A 67 9.23 4.64 31.66
N ARG A 68 9.70 4.91 32.89
CA ARG A 68 8.84 4.99 34.08
C ARG A 68 7.81 6.10 33.95
N LEU A 69 8.22 7.30 33.54
CA LEU A 69 7.33 8.44 33.36
C LEU A 69 6.31 8.20 32.22
N ALA A 70 6.78 7.67 31.09
CA ALA A 70 5.91 7.35 29.96
C ALA A 70 4.87 6.27 30.33
N GLN A 71 5.28 5.25 31.09
CA GLN A 71 4.40 4.21 31.59
C GLN A 71 3.34 4.79 32.54
N GLN A 72 3.74 5.63 33.50
CA GLN A 72 2.80 6.29 34.42
C GLN A 72 1.77 7.16 33.68
N MET A 73 2.19 7.84 32.62
CA MET A 73 1.29 8.63 31.78
C MET A 73 0.34 7.76 30.94
N ALA A 74 0.83 6.65 30.40
CA ALA A 74 -0.02 5.73 29.64
C ALA A 74 -1.06 5.06 30.54
N GLU A 75 -0.65 4.62 31.74
CA GLU A 75 -1.53 4.02 32.75
C GLU A 75 -2.60 4.99 33.25
N SER A 76 -2.26 6.27 33.45
CA SER A 76 -3.25 7.28 33.84
C SER A 76 -4.32 7.52 32.77
N GLN A 77 -4.02 7.19 31.52
CA GLN A 77 -4.95 7.25 30.37
C GLN A 77 -5.59 5.89 30.06
N GLY A 78 -5.32 4.85 30.87
CA GLY A 78 -5.84 3.49 30.66
C GLY A 78 -5.29 2.79 29.41
N ARG A 79 -4.13 3.22 28.90
CA ARG A 79 -3.49 2.66 27.70
C ARG A 79 -2.13 2.06 28.06
N THR A 80 -1.63 1.13 27.24
CA THR A 80 -0.25 0.65 27.39
C THR A 80 0.70 1.52 26.58
N LEU A 81 1.97 1.60 27.01
CA LEU A 81 3.01 2.29 26.25
C LEU A 81 3.16 1.70 24.83
N SER A 82 2.92 0.39 24.68
CA SER A 82 2.99 -0.30 23.38
C SER A 82 1.88 0.16 22.43
N ASP A 83 0.67 0.38 22.94
CA ASP A 83 -0.46 0.85 22.12
C ASP A 83 -0.25 2.29 21.66
N ALA A 84 0.28 3.16 22.53
CA ALA A 84 0.62 4.53 22.16
C ALA A 84 1.72 4.57 21.08
N CYS A 85 2.75 3.72 21.18
CA CYS A 85 3.78 3.61 20.16
C CYS A 85 3.24 3.04 18.83
N ARG A 86 2.28 2.10 18.88
CA ARG A 86 1.62 1.57 17.68
C ARG A 86 0.84 2.65 16.96
N GLU A 87 -0.01 3.37 17.69
CA GLU A 87 -0.82 4.48 17.15
C GLU A 87 0.08 5.56 16.53
N LEU A 88 1.16 5.94 17.22
CA LEU A 88 2.12 6.91 16.69
C LEU A 88 2.77 6.43 15.38
N THR A 89 3.12 5.14 15.30
CA THR A 89 3.72 4.55 14.09
C THR A 89 2.75 4.57 12.91
N GLU A 90 1.48 4.26 13.15
CA GLU A 90 0.42 4.31 12.13
C GLU A 90 0.18 5.74 11.64
N GLN A 91 0.15 6.72 12.56
CA GLN A 91 0.00 8.13 12.22
C GLN A 91 1.17 8.64 11.35
N LEU A 92 2.40 8.29 11.70
CA LEU A 92 3.58 8.64 10.90
C LEU A 92 3.54 8.02 9.51
N ALA A 93 3.16 6.75 9.40
CA ALA A 93 3.02 6.06 8.12
C ALA A 93 1.93 6.71 7.25
N GLU A 94 0.80 7.10 7.86
CA GLU A 94 -0.29 7.75 7.15
C GLU A 94 0.08 9.16 6.68
N GLN A 95 0.80 9.92 7.50
CA GLN A 95 1.33 11.22 7.11
C GLN A 95 2.29 11.07 5.92
N GLN A 96 3.20 10.08 5.96
CA GLN A 96 4.11 9.82 4.86
C GLN A 96 3.36 9.44 3.57
N ARG A 97 2.32 8.59 3.66
CA ARG A 97 1.47 8.25 2.51
C ARG A 97 0.80 9.48 1.92
N LYS A 98 0.27 10.37 2.76
CA LYS A 98 -0.34 11.64 2.31
C LYS A 98 0.66 12.53 1.61
N THR A 99 1.86 12.69 2.15
CA THR A 99 2.94 13.48 1.52
C THR A 99 3.31 12.90 0.16
N LEU A 100 3.60 11.60 0.08
CA LEU A 100 3.98 10.96 -1.19
C LEU A 100 2.86 11.02 -2.24
N SER A 101 1.61 10.79 -1.82
CA SER A 101 0.44 10.90 -2.70
C SER A 101 0.25 12.34 -3.19
N HIS A 102 0.43 13.32 -2.30
CA HIS A 102 0.34 14.73 -2.64
C HIS A 102 1.44 15.16 -3.61
N ASP A 103 2.68 14.72 -3.40
CA ASP A 103 3.82 15.03 -4.26
C ASP A 103 3.68 14.40 -5.64
N ALA A 104 3.19 13.16 -5.72
CA ALA A 104 2.88 12.48 -6.98
C ALA A 104 1.78 13.22 -7.74
N TRP A 105 0.69 13.61 -7.06
CA TRP A 105 -0.38 14.39 -7.65
C TRP A 105 0.10 15.76 -8.12
N LEU A 106 0.91 16.46 -7.33
CA LEU A 106 1.45 17.78 -7.70
C LEU A 106 2.34 17.67 -8.94
N THR A 107 3.19 16.65 -8.99
CA THR A 107 4.06 16.37 -10.14
C THR A 107 3.24 16.10 -11.40
N GLU A 108 2.17 15.32 -11.30
CA GLU A 108 1.24 15.08 -12.41
C GLU A 108 0.57 16.38 -12.88
N GLN A 109 0.08 17.22 -11.96
CA GLN A 109 -0.52 18.51 -12.34
C GLN A 109 0.46 19.46 -13.01
N VAL A 110 1.72 19.48 -12.55
CA VAL A 110 2.79 20.27 -13.16
C VAL A 110 3.07 19.77 -14.57
N ASN A 111 3.19 18.45 -14.76
CA ASN A 111 3.40 17.85 -16.08
C ASN A 111 2.24 18.17 -17.03
N LEU A 112 0.98 18.05 -16.58
CA LEU A 112 -0.19 18.43 -17.38
C LEU A 112 -0.21 19.92 -17.73
N ALA A 113 0.30 20.79 -16.86
CA ALA A 113 0.44 22.21 -17.16
C ALA A 113 1.49 22.46 -18.24
N PHE A 114 2.63 21.76 -18.18
CA PHE A 114 3.67 21.84 -19.21
C PHE A 114 3.18 21.27 -20.56
N GLU A 115 2.47 20.14 -20.58
CA GLU A 115 1.86 19.60 -21.81
C GLU A 115 0.86 20.59 -22.44
N LYS A 116 0.08 21.32 -21.61
CA LYS A 116 -0.82 22.37 -22.10
C LYS A 116 -0.09 23.58 -22.67
N PHE A 117 1.07 23.91 -22.11
CA PHE A 117 1.96 24.94 -22.63
C PHE A 117 2.59 24.52 -23.96
N ASP A 118 3.18 23.33 -24.02
CA ASP A 118 3.82 22.79 -25.23
C ASP A 118 2.84 22.56 -26.38
N SER A 119 1.59 22.21 -26.07
CA SER A 119 0.50 22.09 -27.06
C SER A 119 -0.12 23.43 -27.49
N GLY A 120 0.38 24.56 -26.98
CA GLY A 120 -0.08 25.90 -27.36
C GLY A 120 -1.49 26.26 -26.87
N LYS A 121 -2.07 25.47 -25.96
CA LYS A 121 -3.43 25.67 -25.40
C LYS A 121 -3.43 26.48 -24.10
N SER A 122 -2.27 26.93 -23.64
CA SER A 122 -2.16 27.73 -22.41
C SER A 122 -2.70 29.14 -22.62
N VAL A 123 -3.70 29.53 -21.83
CA VAL A 123 -4.20 30.91 -21.76
C VAL A 123 -3.57 31.59 -20.56
N PHE A 124 -2.76 32.62 -20.82
CA PHE A 124 -2.18 33.46 -19.78
C PHE A 124 -3.22 34.47 -19.30
N ILE A 125 -3.38 34.58 -17.99
CA ILE A 125 -4.28 35.54 -17.37
C ILE A 125 -3.42 36.56 -16.63
N GLU A 126 -3.68 37.84 -16.87
CA GLU A 126 -3.01 38.92 -16.15
C GLU A 126 -3.30 38.85 -14.65
N HIS A 127 -2.29 39.17 -13.83
CA HIS A 127 -2.35 39.08 -12.37
C HIS A 127 -3.59 39.79 -11.76
N GLN A 128 -3.92 40.99 -12.25
CA GLN A 128 -5.06 41.76 -11.74
C GLN A 128 -6.40 41.09 -12.07
N THR A 129 -6.56 40.57 -13.30
CA THR A 129 -7.76 39.84 -13.70
C THR A 129 -7.93 38.55 -12.90
N ALA A 130 -6.85 37.80 -12.65
CA ALA A 130 -6.89 36.59 -11.84
C ALA A 130 -7.30 36.89 -10.39
N LYS A 131 -6.76 37.97 -9.80
CA LYS A 131 -7.06 38.40 -8.43
C LYS A 131 -8.54 38.81 -8.28
N SER A 132 -9.07 39.61 -9.21
CA SER A 132 -10.47 40.02 -9.20
C SER A 132 -11.42 38.83 -9.33
N ARG A 133 -11.16 37.88 -10.25
CA ARG A 133 -11.97 36.66 -10.42
C ARG A 133 -11.94 35.77 -9.18
N MET A 134 -10.80 35.69 -8.50
CA MET A 134 -10.68 34.92 -7.26
C MET A 134 -11.43 35.56 -6.09
N GLU A 135 -11.37 36.88 -5.93
CA GLU A 135 -12.11 37.58 -4.89
C GLU A 135 -13.62 37.48 -5.09
N GLU A 136 -14.10 37.61 -6.33
CA GLU A 136 -15.51 37.37 -6.68
C GLU A 136 -15.95 35.94 -6.32
N ARG A 137 -15.11 34.94 -6.64
CA ARG A 137 -15.38 33.54 -6.29
C ARG A 137 -15.39 33.30 -4.78
N LYS A 138 -14.45 33.88 -4.03
CA LYS A 138 -14.41 33.80 -2.56
C LYS A 138 -15.64 34.48 -1.94
N ALA A 139 -16.05 35.64 -2.46
CA ALA A 139 -17.25 36.34 -2.02
C ALA A 139 -18.51 35.47 -2.21
N ARG A 140 -18.65 34.82 -3.37
CA ARG A 140 -19.75 33.91 -3.65
C ARG A 140 -19.82 32.72 -2.69
N ILE A 141 -18.67 32.12 -2.35
CA ILE A 141 -18.61 31.00 -1.38
C ILE A 141 -18.97 31.48 0.03
N ARG A 142 -18.42 32.62 0.47
CA ARG A 142 -18.72 33.21 1.79
C ARG A 142 -20.21 33.56 1.94
N ASN A 143 -20.86 34.05 0.88
CA ASN A 143 -22.27 34.38 0.90
C ASN A 143 -23.17 33.13 0.96
N ARG A 144 -22.71 31.99 0.44
CA ARG A 144 -23.46 30.73 0.44
C ARG A 144 -23.52 30.05 1.82
N GLY A 145 -22.58 30.35 2.72
CA GLY A 145 -22.57 29.85 4.10
C GLY A 145 -23.27 30.76 5.12
N LYS A 146 -23.83 31.89 4.68
CA LYS A 146 -24.58 32.85 5.52
C LYS A 146 -26.10 32.77 5.33
N GLN A 147 -26.59 31.79 4.56
CA GLN A 147 -27.99 31.59 4.22
C GLN A 147 -28.58 30.43 5.01
#